data_AF-A0A1F7ULW3-F1
#
_entry.id   AF-A0A1F7ULW3-F1
#
_cell.length_a   1.000
_cell.length_b   1.000
_cell.length_c   1.000
_cell.angle_alpha   90.00
_cell.angle_beta   90.00
_cell.angle_gamma   90.00
#
_symmetry.space_group_name_H-M   'P 1'
#
loop_
_entity.id
_entity.type
_entity.pdbx_description
1 polymer ?
#
loop_
_entity_poly.entity_id
_entity_poly.type
_entity_poly.pdbx_seq_one_letter_code
_entity_poly.pdbx_strand_id
1 'polypeptide(L)'
;MKLFLRIFVTLSLVGWAAAGWIWREEIGARVAAWRGSERAVELVDRAEQRAAEAVSRTAEEWSGAVVEIAKEVRLPEPLRARVESPRAMLTVAGVAAETNAHRRQQGLGSLKLNAALSRAALSKAQDMLIRQYFAHDSPEGIGAADLIESAGYAYITIGENLALGNYENDAVLVQAWMDSPGHRENILNGRFTEIGVAVVKGIYEGEQTWMAVQEFGKPLSDCPAVEGGLQQEIARQEATLNAQGSRIESLKEELDRARPQEQSTQAEVDAYNAHVEEHNRLVKEYNALRDALQDLISRYNGQIHAHNVCVEQG
;
A
#
# COMPACT_ATOMS: atom_id res chain seq x y z
N MET A 1 10.70 -10.02 -2.01
CA MET A 1 9.27 -10.37 -2.08
C MET A 1 8.92 -11.84 -1.76
N LYS A 2 9.85 -12.69 -1.29
CA LYS A 2 9.58 -14.09 -0.89
C LYS A 2 9.65 -14.35 0.63
N LEU A 3 9.77 -13.29 1.44
CA LEU A 3 10.04 -13.42 2.88
C LEU A 3 8.79 -13.37 3.77
N PHE A 4 7.67 -12.85 3.26
CA PHE A 4 6.42 -12.74 4.03
C PHE A 4 5.42 -13.87 3.80
N LEU A 5 5.62 -14.70 2.77
CA LEU A 5 4.71 -15.80 2.41
C LEU A 5 5.07 -17.14 3.09
N ARG A 6 5.96 -17.14 4.10
CA ARG A 6 6.49 -18.38 4.71
C ARG A 6 6.34 -18.49 6.23
N ILE A 7 5.66 -17.55 6.87
CA ILE A 7 5.45 -17.56 8.33
C ILE A 7 3.95 -17.58 8.62
N PHE A 8 3.17 -18.51 8.07
CA PHE A 8 1.81 -18.79 8.59
C PHE A 8 1.35 -20.21 8.19
N VAL A 9 2.24 -21.19 8.37
CA VAL A 9 1.88 -22.63 8.34
C VAL A 9 2.25 -23.33 9.67
N THR A 10 2.53 -22.56 10.73
CA THR A 10 2.85 -23.10 12.07
C THR A 10 1.94 -22.51 13.16
N LEU A 11 0.65 -22.33 12.85
CA LEU A 11 -0.36 -21.92 13.85
C LEU A 11 -1.51 -22.91 14.01
N SER A 12 -1.32 -24.16 13.57
CA SER A 12 -2.30 -25.24 13.74
C SER A 12 -2.26 -25.95 15.09
N LEU A 13 -1.45 -25.54 16.08
CA LEU A 13 -1.43 -26.20 17.41
C LEU A 13 -1.22 -25.27 18.63
N VAL A 14 -1.05 -23.95 18.44
CA VAL A 14 -0.43 -23.10 19.48
C VAL A 14 -1.41 -22.15 20.20
N GLY A 15 -2.63 -21.97 19.70
CA GLY A 15 -3.66 -21.12 20.33
C GLY A 15 -4.73 -21.85 21.15
N TRP A 16 -4.64 -23.17 21.27
CA TRP A 16 -5.84 -24.01 21.48
C TRP A 16 -5.96 -24.68 22.85
N ALA A 17 -5.04 -24.40 23.77
CA ALA A 17 -5.03 -25.02 25.09
C ALA A 17 -5.54 -24.10 26.23
N ALA A 18 -5.73 -22.80 25.97
CA ALA A 18 -5.87 -21.78 27.01
C ALA A 18 -7.28 -21.16 27.17
N ALA A 19 -8.21 -21.35 26.23
CA ALA A 19 -9.55 -20.75 26.31
C ALA A 19 -10.61 -21.67 26.98
N GLY A 20 -10.49 -23.00 26.81
CA GLY A 20 -11.46 -23.98 27.31
C GLY A 20 -11.59 -24.12 28.83
N TRP A 21 -10.80 -23.37 29.60
CA TRP A 21 -10.91 -23.31 31.06
C TRP A 21 -11.84 -22.21 31.57
N ILE A 22 -12.19 -21.22 30.74
CA ILE A 22 -13.05 -20.08 31.13
C ILE A 22 -14.50 -20.35 30.72
N TRP A 23 -15.08 -21.43 31.26
CA TRP A 23 -16.54 -21.60 31.41
C TRP A 23 -16.89 -22.37 32.71
N ARG A 24 -15.96 -22.36 33.68
CA ARG A 24 -16.07 -23.15 34.93
C ARG A 24 -16.65 -22.41 36.13
N GLU A 25 -16.94 -21.11 36.08
CA GLU A 25 -17.37 -20.39 37.30
C GLU A 25 -18.87 -20.07 37.40
N GLU A 26 -19.62 -19.92 36.31
CA GLU A 26 -21.09 -19.74 36.42
C GLU A 26 -21.88 -21.04 36.63
N ILE A 27 -21.27 -22.19 36.30
CA ILE A 27 -21.82 -23.52 36.60
C ILE A 27 -21.13 -24.16 37.82
N GLY A 28 -19.92 -23.70 38.18
CA GLY A 28 -19.14 -24.21 39.33
C GLY A 28 -19.88 -24.09 40.66
N ALA A 29 -20.68 -23.04 40.84
CA ALA A 29 -21.51 -22.87 42.04
C ALA A 29 -22.79 -23.74 42.06
N ARG A 30 -23.18 -24.38 40.95
CA ARG A 30 -24.38 -25.25 40.86
C ARG A 30 -24.07 -26.72 40.57
N VAL A 31 -22.82 -27.10 40.31
CA VAL A 31 -22.40 -28.50 40.04
C VAL A 31 -21.60 -29.09 41.23
N ALA A 32 -21.97 -28.71 42.44
CA ALA A 32 -21.60 -29.45 43.65
C ALA A 32 -22.23 -30.88 43.70
N ALA A 33 -23.01 -31.25 42.69
CA ALA A 33 -23.46 -32.62 42.51
C ALA A 33 -23.26 -33.06 41.05
N TRP A 34 -22.59 -34.20 40.92
CA TRP A 34 -22.80 -35.23 39.90
C TRP A 34 -21.75 -35.42 38.80
N ARG A 35 -21.42 -36.72 38.64
CA ARG A 35 -20.53 -37.36 37.67
C ARG A 35 -20.97 -37.03 36.24
N GLY A 36 -20.08 -36.47 35.42
CA GLY A 36 -20.37 -36.25 33.98
C GLY A 36 -19.53 -35.19 33.27
N SER A 37 -18.39 -34.78 33.83
CA SER A 37 -17.60 -33.62 33.39
C SER A 37 -16.92 -33.75 32.02
N GLU A 38 -16.78 -34.96 31.46
CA GLU A 38 -16.05 -35.17 30.20
C GLU A 38 -16.83 -34.68 28.96
N ARG A 39 -18.16 -34.86 28.93
CA ARG A 39 -19.00 -34.46 27.79
C ARG A 39 -19.20 -32.95 27.67
N ALA A 40 -19.09 -32.22 28.78
CA ALA A 40 -19.21 -30.76 28.81
C ALA A 40 -17.92 -30.09 28.33
N VAL A 41 -16.76 -30.66 28.67
CA VAL A 41 -15.44 -30.22 28.17
C VAL A 41 -15.33 -30.42 26.65
N GLU A 42 -15.79 -31.56 26.13
CA GLU A 42 -15.74 -31.89 24.69
C GLU A 42 -16.66 -31.01 23.79
N LEU A 43 -17.69 -30.38 24.38
CA LEU A 43 -18.59 -29.47 23.65
C LEU A 43 -18.06 -28.02 23.63
N VAL A 44 -17.39 -27.60 24.70
CA VAL A 44 -16.70 -26.30 24.79
C VAL A 44 -15.47 -26.31 23.88
N ASP A 45 -14.67 -27.38 23.90
CA ASP A 45 -13.54 -27.57 22.97
C ASP A 45 -13.99 -27.48 21.50
N ARG A 46 -15.15 -28.05 21.15
CA ARG A 46 -15.68 -28.00 19.77
C ARG A 46 -16.24 -26.64 19.36
N ALA A 47 -16.84 -25.90 20.30
CA ALA A 47 -17.36 -24.55 20.05
C ALA A 47 -16.20 -23.55 19.91
N GLU A 48 -15.16 -23.70 20.72
CA GLU A 48 -13.93 -22.97 20.60
C GLU A 48 -13.25 -23.31 19.27
N GLN A 49 -13.10 -24.60 18.93
CA GLN A 49 -12.50 -25.09 17.67
C GLN A 49 -13.10 -24.41 16.44
N ARG A 50 -14.42 -24.22 16.43
CA ARG A 50 -15.12 -23.53 15.35
C ARG A 50 -14.91 -22.02 15.34
N ALA A 51 -14.75 -21.39 16.50
CA ALA A 51 -14.55 -19.95 16.62
C ALA A 51 -13.16 -19.51 16.14
N ALA A 52 -12.08 -20.20 16.52
CA ALA A 52 -10.75 -19.84 16.02
C ALA A 52 -10.44 -20.39 14.61
N GLU A 53 -11.13 -21.43 14.12
CA GLU A 53 -11.16 -21.72 12.68
C GLU A 53 -11.86 -20.63 11.86
N ALA A 54 -12.87 -19.94 12.43
CA ALA A 54 -13.54 -18.81 11.75
C ALA A 54 -12.65 -17.55 11.74
N VAL A 55 -11.92 -17.28 12.84
CA VAL A 55 -10.98 -16.13 12.94
C VAL A 55 -9.74 -16.33 12.07
N SER A 56 -9.19 -17.54 12.00
CA SER A 56 -8.06 -17.86 11.12
C SER A 56 -8.43 -17.73 9.64
N ARG A 57 -9.65 -18.14 9.26
CA ARG A 57 -10.16 -17.96 7.89
C ARG A 57 -10.34 -16.48 7.52
N THR A 58 -10.83 -15.66 8.45
CA THR A 58 -10.93 -14.20 8.21
C THR A 58 -9.55 -13.53 8.14
N ALA A 59 -8.53 -14.02 8.83
CA ALA A 59 -7.19 -13.44 8.73
C ALA A 59 -6.48 -13.81 7.40
N GLU A 60 -6.65 -15.04 6.91
CA GLU A 60 -6.12 -15.47 5.61
C GLU A 60 -6.85 -14.79 4.44
N GLU A 61 -8.18 -14.64 4.51
CA GLU A 61 -8.99 -13.93 3.50
C GLU A 61 -8.70 -12.42 3.45
N TRP A 62 -8.21 -11.83 4.56
CA TRP A 62 -8.00 -10.37 4.69
C TRP A 62 -6.53 -9.95 4.75
N SER A 63 -5.58 -10.89 4.68
CA SER A 63 -4.15 -10.62 4.46
C SER A 63 -3.84 -10.04 3.07
N GLY A 64 -4.89 -9.54 2.38
CA GLY A 64 -4.90 -8.96 1.06
C GLY A 64 -3.61 -8.23 0.81
N ALA A 65 -2.78 -8.87 -0.02
CA ALA A 65 -1.50 -8.38 -0.46
C ALA A 65 -1.62 -6.86 -0.65
N VAL A 66 -0.65 -6.11 -0.12
CA VAL A 66 -0.38 -4.76 -0.62
C VAL A 66 -0.32 -4.94 -2.13
N VAL A 67 -1.38 -4.53 -2.82
CA VAL A 67 -1.43 -4.55 -4.27
C VAL A 67 -0.28 -3.63 -4.63
N GLU A 68 0.78 -4.21 -5.16
CA GLU A 68 1.89 -3.46 -5.72
C GLU A 68 1.24 -2.46 -6.66
N ILE A 69 1.24 -1.17 -6.28
CA ILE A 69 0.48 -0.13 -6.97
C ILE A 69 0.90 -0.25 -8.43
N ALA A 70 -0.01 -0.69 -9.29
CA ALA A 70 0.31 -0.88 -10.69
C ALA A 70 0.48 0.52 -11.27
N LYS A 71 1.74 0.99 -11.28
CA LYS A 71 2.12 2.30 -11.80
C LYS A 71 1.78 2.33 -13.28
N GLU A 72 0.71 3.03 -13.63
CA GLU A 72 0.29 3.18 -15.01
C GLU A 72 1.09 4.31 -15.66
N VAL A 73 1.81 3.98 -16.74
CA VAL A 73 2.66 4.90 -17.50
C VAL A 73 2.16 4.97 -18.94
N ARG A 74 1.86 6.18 -19.44
CA ARG A 74 1.30 6.40 -20.78
C ARG A 74 2.26 7.15 -21.70
N LEU A 75 2.77 6.45 -22.72
CA LEU A 75 3.88 6.90 -23.58
C LEU A 75 3.49 6.78 -25.08
N PRO A 76 2.69 7.72 -25.63
CA PRO A 76 2.35 7.75 -27.05
C PRO A 76 3.57 8.06 -27.92
N GLU A 77 3.65 7.46 -29.12
CA GLU A 77 4.80 7.60 -30.02
C GLU A 77 5.32 9.05 -30.16
N PRO A 78 6.62 9.31 -29.99
CA PRO A 78 7.18 10.67 -30.02
C PRO A 78 6.85 11.44 -31.30
N LEU A 79 6.36 12.68 -31.17
CA LEU A 79 5.88 13.47 -32.30
C LEU A 79 6.98 14.34 -32.93
N ARG A 80 7.17 14.24 -34.25
CA ARG A 80 8.01 15.19 -35.02
C ARG A 80 7.16 16.22 -35.75
N ALA A 81 7.62 17.47 -35.80
CA ALA A 81 6.94 18.52 -36.55
C ALA A 81 6.87 18.17 -38.04
N ARG A 82 5.71 18.42 -38.66
CA ARG A 82 5.53 18.24 -40.11
C ARG A 82 5.93 19.47 -40.91
N VAL A 83 5.86 20.65 -40.28
CA VAL A 83 6.17 21.95 -40.88
C VAL A 83 7.07 22.70 -39.90
N GLU A 84 8.24 23.10 -40.39
CA GLU A 84 9.24 23.84 -39.60
C GLU A 84 9.04 25.35 -39.76
N SER A 85 9.10 26.09 -38.64
CA SER A 85 9.01 27.55 -38.62
C SER A 85 10.30 28.19 -38.13
N PRO A 86 10.94 29.08 -38.92
CA PRO A 86 12.12 29.82 -38.46
C PRO A 86 11.80 30.83 -37.33
N ARG A 87 10.52 31.10 -37.07
CA ARG A 87 10.03 32.00 -36.02
C ARG A 87 9.63 31.26 -34.74
N ALA A 88 9.89 29.96 -34.66
CA ALA A 88 9.50 29.12 -33.54
C ALA A 88 9.97 29.68 -32.19
N MET A 89 8.99 29.94 -31.33
CA MET A 89 9.17 30.39 -29.97
C MET A 89 8.20 29.64 -29.07
N LEU A 90 8.75 28.79 -28.20
CA LEU A 90 7.98 28.01 -27.25
C LEU A 90 8.28 28.46 -25.83
N THR A 91 7.26 28.42 -24.98
CA THR A 91 7.37 28.76 -23.58
C THR A 91 6.70 27.72 -22.70
N VAL A 92 7.30 27.42 -21.55
CA VAL A 92 6.71 26.51 -20.55
C VAL A 92 5.30 26.97 -20.15
N ALA A 93 5.14 28.27 -19.91
CA ALA A 93 3.86 28.84 -19.49
C ALA A 93 2.79 28.76 -20.58
N GLY A 94 3.14 29.04 -21.85
CA GLY A 94 2.20 28.98 -22.96
C GLY A 94 1.76 27.54 -23.26
N VAL A 95 2.69 26.59 -23.32
CA VAL A 95 2.34 25.17 -23.51
C VAL A 95 1.40 24.66 -22.41
N ALA A 96 1.65 24.99 -21.14
CA ALA A 96 0.77 24.63 -20.03
C ALA A 96 -0.61 25.32 -20.13
N ALA A 97 -0.64 26.59 -20.55
CA ALA A 97 -1.87 27.35 -20.72
C ALA A 97 -2.76 26.78 -21.85
N GLU A 98 -2.18 26.47 -23.01
CA GLU A 98 -2.88 25.88 -24.16
C GLU A 98 -3.38 24.46 -23.85
N THR A 99 -2.57 23.65 -23.17
CA THR A 99 -2.99 22.34 -22.66
C THR A 99 -4.24 22.47 -21.78
N ASN A 100 -4.23 23.41 -20.85
CA ASN A 100 -5.37 23.67 -19.97
C ASN A 100 -6.56 24.29 -20.72
N ALA A 101 -6.36 25.01 -21.83
CA ALA A 101 -7.43 25.51 -22.67
C ALA A 101 -8.21 24.36 -23.33
N HIS A 102 -7.51 23.38 -23.91
CA HIS A 102 -8.15 22.18 -24.45
C HIS A 102 -8.88 21.35 -23.39
N ARG A 103 -8.28 21.18 -22.20
CA ARG A 103 -8.94 20.49 -21.08
C ARG A 103 -10.25 21.16 -20.67
N ARG A 104 -10.25 22.49 -20.51
CA ARG A 104 -11.47 23.25 -20.18
C ARG A 104 -12.55 23.14 -21.25
N GLN A 105 -12.18 23.11 -22.53
CA GLN A 105 -13.15 22.90 -23.62
C GLN A 105 -13.85 21.54 -23.53
N GLN A 106 -13.21 20.54 -22.92
CA GLN A 106 -13.77 19.20 -22.69
C GLN A 106 -14.42 19.04 -21.30
N GLY A 107 -14.58 20.13 -20.54
CA GLY A 107 -15.15 20.09 -19.19
C GLY A 107 -14.23 19.50 -18.13
N LEU A 108 -12.94 19.34 -18.42
CA LEU A 108 -11.95 18.82 -17.47
C LEU A 108 -11.33 19.93 -16.62
N GLY A 109 -10.91 19.57 -15.41
CA GLY A 109 -10.14 20.44 -14.53
C GLY A 109 -8.78 20.81 -15.13
N SER A 110 -8.30 22.02 -14.84
CA SER A 110 -6.95 22.45 -15.24
C SER A 110 -5.89 21.73 -14.41
N LEU A 111 -4.82 21.30 -15.07
CA LEU A 111 -3.63 20.73 -14.47
C LEU A 111 -2.82 21.82 -13.78
N LYS A 112 -2.34 21.52 -12.56
CA LYS A 112 -1.44 22.41 -11.81
C LYS A 112 0.00 22.17 -12.24
N LEU A 113 0.75 23.23 -12.49
CA LEU A 113 2.18 23.11 -12.80
C LEU A 113 2.93 22.61 -11.54
N ASN A 114 3.62 21.48 -11.65
CA ASN A 114 4.38 20.88 -10.56
C ASN A 114 5.89 21.00 -10.83
N ALA A 115 6.64 21.45 -9.82
CA ALA A 115 8.07 21.69 -9.95
C ALA A 115 8.91 20.41 -10.10
N ALA A 116 8.51 19.29 -9.48
CA ALA A 116 9.21 18.01 -9.62
C ALA A 116 9.01 17.42 -11.03
N LEU A 117 7.77 17.39 -11.52
CA LEU A 117 7.48 17.00 -12.91
C LEU A 117 8.21 17.91 -13.92
N SER A 118 8.29 19.22 -13.66
CA SER A 118 9.01 20.15 -14.54
C SER A 118 10.52 19.90 -14.56
N ARG A 119 11.11 19.48 -13.43
CA ARG A 119 12.52 19.06 -13.40
C ARG A 119 12.74 17.77 -14.19
N ALA A 120 11.86 16.78 -14.04
CA ALA A 120 11.92 15.54 -14.82
C ALA A 120 11.83 15.82 -16.33
N ALA A 121 10.85 16.63 -16.75
CA ALA A 121 10.68 17.06 -18.14
C ALA A 121 11.93 17.76 -18.69
N LEU A 122 12.55 18.65 -17.89
CA LEU A 122 13.76 19.36 -18.29
C LEU A 122 14.95 18.41 -18.43
N SER A 123 15.14 17.51 -17.47
CA SER A 123 16.18 16.47 -17.53
C SER A 123 16.01 15.60 -18.77
N LYS A 124 14.78 15.19 -19.09
CA LYS A 124 14.47 14.43 -20.30
C LYS A 124 14.83 15.19 -21.58
N ALA A 125 14.36 16.43 -21.71
CA ALA A 125 14.60 17.25 -22.90
C ALA A 125 16.11 17.51 -23.12
N GLN A 126 16.85 17.78 -22.04
CA GLN A 126 18.29 17.99 -22.10
C GLN A 126 19.03 16.71 -22.45
N ASP A 127 18.64 15.58 -21.88
CA ASP A 127 19.28 14.28 -22.15
C ASP A 127 19.09 13.86 -23.62
N MET A 128 17.87 13.99 -24.16
CA MET A 128 17.58 13.75 -25.58
C MET A 128 18.42 14.64 -26.51
N LEU A 129 18.57 15.93 -26.18
CA LEU A 129 19.43 16.84 -26.93
C LEU A 129 20.91 16.47 -26.81
N ILE A 130 21.42 16.21 -25.61
CA ILE A 130 22.86 15.97 -25.41
C ILE A 130 23.30 14.65 -26.05
N ARG A 131 22.49 13.61 -25.89
CA ARG A 131 22.79 12.25 -26.36
C ARG A 131 22.27 11.96 -27.76
N GLN A 132 21.63 12.95 -28.40
CA GLN A 132 21.16 12.88 -29.79
C GLN A 132 20.23 11.67 -30.03
N TYR A 133 19.21 11.52 -29.17
CA TYR A 133 18.13 10.56 -29.36
C TYR A 133 16.76 11.23 -29.16
N PHE A 134 15.70 10.58 -29.65
CA PHE A 134 14.32 11.06 -29.48
C PHE A 134 13.39 9.86 -29.23
N ALA A 135 13.28 9.47 -27.96
CA ALA A 135 12.49 8.32 -27.49
C ALA A 135 12.11 8.49 -26.02
N HIS A 136 11.11 7.74 -25.54
CA HIS A 136 10.69 7.75 -24.13
C HIS A 136 11.74 7.16 -23.18
N ASP A 137 12.46 6.13 -23.63
CA ASP A 137 13.57 5.56 -22.87
C ASP A 137 14.90 6.10 -23.41
N SER A 138 15.83 6.39 -22.50
CA SER A 138 17.22 6.68 -22.88
C SER A 138 17.90 5.43 -23.47
N PRO A 139 19.03 5.56 -24.16
CA PRO A 139 19.84 4.41 -24.59
C PRO A 139 20.25 3.46 -23.45
N GLU A 140 20.27 3.95 -22.22
CA GLU A 140 20.55 3.19 -21.00
C GLU A 140 19.28 2.61 -20.34
N GLY A 141 18.11 2.83 -20.93
CA GLY A 141 16.82 2.35 -20.43
C GLY A 141 16.22 3.20 -19.31
N ILE A 142 16.65 4.46 -19.16
CA ILE A 142 16.06 5.39 -18.18
C ILE A 142 14.82 6.04 -18.81
N GLY A 143 13.65 5.80 -18.21
CA GLY A 143 12.36 6.29 -18.71
C GLY A 143 11.77 7.44 -17.87
N ALA A 144 10.58 7.90 -18.25
CA ALA A 144 9.85 8.97 -17.54
C ALA A 144 9.62 8.65 -16.04
N ALA A 145 9.27 7.39 -15.73
CA ALA A 145 9.07 6.92 -14.36
C ALA A 145 10.32 7.15 -13.48
N ASP A 146 11.50 6.79 -13.97
CA ASP A 146 12.77 6.93 -13.25
C ASP A 146 13.11 8.41 -13.00
N LEU A 147 12.89 9.26 -14.01
CA LEU A 147 13.14 10.70 -13.93
C LEU A 147 12.18 11.39 -12.95
N ILE A 148 10.90 11.02 -12.98
CA ILE A 148 9.87 11.56 -12.09
C ILE A 148 10.14 11.13 -10.64
N GLU A 149 10.49 9.87 -10.40
CA GLU A 149 10.82 9.36 -9.06
C GLU A 149 12.10 10.01 -8.51
N SER A 150 13.15 10.10 -9.33
CA SER A 150 14.40 10.76 -8.93
C SER A 150 14.22 12.26 -8.70
N ALA A 151 13.24 12.91 -9.34
CA ALA A 151 12.85 14.29 -9.08
C ALA A 151 12.04 14.47 -7.78
N GLY A 152 11.71 13.38 -7.08
CA GLY A 152 11.00 13.38 -5.80
C GLY A 152 9.48 13.39 -5.92
N TYR A 153 8.93 12.98 -7.07
CA TYR A 153 7.49 12.93 -7.29
C TYR A 153 6.95 11.50 -7.11
N ALA A 154 6.23 11.27 -6.00
CA ALA A 154 5.50 10.02 -5.79
C ALA A 154 4.14 10.11 -6.50
N TYR A 155 3.82 9.12 -7.32
CA TYR A 155 2.64 9.15 -8.19
C TYR A 155 1.82 7.86 -8.15
N ILE A 156 0.57 7.99 -8.59
CA ILE A 156 -0.37 6.90 -8.87
C ILE A 156 -0.29 6.53 -10.35
N THR A 157 -0.36 7.53 -11.21
CA THR A 157 -0.22 7.40 -12.67
C THR A 157 0.50 8.60 -13.24
N ILE A 158 1.23 8.36 -14.33
CA ILE A 158 1.94 9.37 -15.10
C ILE A 158 1.71 9.17 -16.60
N GLY A 159 1.98 10.21 -17.37
CA GLY A 159 2.04 10.14 -18.82
C GLY A 159 3.07 11.11 -19.36
N GLU A 160 3.64 10.83 -20.52
CA GLU A 160 4.64 11.69 -21.16
C GLU A 160 4.19 12.03 -22.58
N ASN A 161 4.26 13.31 -22.97
CA ASN A 161 4.17 13.71 -24.37
C ASN A 161 5.51 14.29 -24.81
N LEU A 162 6.02 13.79 -25.94
CA LEU A 162 7.28 14.24 -26.53
C LEU A 162 7.02 14.92 -27.87
N ALA A 163 7.69 16.04 -28.12
CA ALA A 163 7.73 16.66 -29.43
C ALA A 163 9.12 17.16 -29.80
N LEU A 164 9.48 17.02 -31.09
CA LEU A 164 10.70 17.55 -31.69
C LEU A 164 10.33 18.36 -32.94
N GLY A 165 10.92 19.55 -33.10
CA GLY A 165 10.75 20.39 -34.28
C GLY A 165 10.39 21.83 -33.95
N ASN A 166 10.55 22.72 -34.92
CA ASN A 166 10.31 24.15 -34.76
C ASN A 166 8.84 24.52 -35.03
N TYR A 167 7.96 24.19 -34.09
CA TYR A 167 6.56 24.66 -34.10
C TYR A 167 6.51 26.20 -33.97
N GLU A 168 5.62 26.85 -34.72
CA GLU A 168 5.56 28.32 -34.78
C GLU A 168 5.36 28.98 -33.40
N ASN A 169 4.48 28.40 -32.58
CA ASN A 169 4.19 28.86 -31.23
C ASN A 169 3.58 27.73 -30.38
N ASP A 170 3.33 28.03 -29.11
CA ASP A 170 2.78 27.11 -28.12
C ASP A 170 1.45 26.46 -28.55
N ALA A 171 0.54 27.24 -29.17
CA ALA A 171 -0.76 26.74 -29.63
C ALA A 171 -0.62 25.76 -30.79
N VAL A 172 0.30 26.00 -31.73
CA VAL A 172 0.57 25.08 -32.85
C VAL A 172 1.18 23.77 -32.35
N LEU A 173 2.10 23.82 -31.37
CA LEU A 173 2.65 22.62 -30.73
C LEU A 173 1.55 21.81 -30.04
N VAL A 174 0.75 22.45 -29.18
CA VAL A 174 -0.29 21.74 -28.43
C VAL A 174 -1.39 21.22 -29.36
N GLN A 175 -1.74 21.97 -30.42
CA GLN A 175 -2.66 21.47 -31.43
C GLN A 175 -2.10 20.23 -32.16
N ALA A 176 -0.80 20.17 -32.43
CA ALA A 176 -0.18 18.99 -33.05
C ALA A 176 -0.28 17.74 -32.15
N TRP A 177 -0.07 17.90 -30.83
CA TRP A 177 -0.37 16.82 -29.87
C TRP A 177 -1.86 16.48 -29.84
N MET A 178 -2.73 17.49 -29.85
CA MET A 178 -4.16 17.26 -29.91
C MET A 178 -4.57 16.56 -31.20
N ASP A 179 -3.88 16.69 -32.32
CA ASP A 179 -4.20 15.97 -33.56
C ASP A 179 -3.69 14.52 -33.57
N SER A 180 -2.83 14.16 -32.62
CA SER A 180 -2.32 12.79 -32.42
C SER A 180 -3.13 12.05 -31.35
N PRO A 181 -3.79 10.92 -31.67
CA PRO A 181 -4.68 10.23 -30.73
C PRO A 181 -4.06 9.93 -29.37
N GLY A 182 -2.84 9.36 -29.32
CA GLY A 182 -2.19 9.00 -28.05
C GLY A 182 -1.80 10.21 -27.20
N HIS A 183 -1.31 11.29 -27.82
CA HIS A 183 -0.97 12.52 -27.09
C HIS A 183 -2.22 13.27 -26.61
N ARG A 184 -3.27 13.29 -27.43
CA ARG A 184 -4.60 13.80 -27.06
C ARG A 184 -5.16 13.05 -25.86
N GLU A 185 -5.03 11.72 -25.83
CA GLU A 185 -5.46 10.91 -24.69
C GLU A 185 -4.76 11.34 -23.39
N ASN A 186 -3.45 11.61 -23.41
CA ASN A 186 -2.74 12.14 -22.25
C ASN A 186 -3.26 13.53 -21.83
N ILE A 187 -3.39 14.47 -22.77
CA ILE A 187 -3.88 15.83 -22.49
C ILE A 187 -5.29 15.80 -21.89
N LEU A 188 -6.16 14.92 -22.38
CA LEU A 188 -7.56 14.81 -21.97
C LEU A 188 -7.80 13.74 -20.90
N ASN A 189 -6.75 13.14 -20.34
CA ASN A 189 -6.92 12.17 -19.28
C ASN A 189 -7.40 12.86 -17.99
N GLY A 190 -8.60 12.53 -17.54
CA GLY A 190 -9.21 13.08 -16.33
C GLY A 190 -8.52 12.66 -15.03
N ARG A 191 -7.68 11.61 -15.07
CA ARG A 191 -6.94 11.11 -13.91
C ARG A 191 -5.82 12.03 -13.48
N PHE A 192 -5.21 12.73 -14.44
CA PHE A 192 -4.11 13.66 -14.17
C PHE A 192 -4.63 14.95 -13.54
N THR A 193 -3.92 15.39 -12.49
CA THR A 193 -4.21 16.61 -11.73
C THR A 193 -3.06 17.62 -11.82
N GLU A 194 -1.87 17.17 -12.23
CA GLU A 194 -0.65 17.98 -12.31
C GLU A 194 0.11 17.77 -13.62
N ILE A 195 0.95 18.74 -13.98
CA ILE A 195 1.78 18.73 -15.17
C ILE A 195 3.15 19.37 -14.90
N GLY A 196 4.20 18.81 -15.50
CA GLY A 196 5.48 19.45 -15.71
C GLY A 196 5.70 19.68 -17.19
N VAL A 197 6.33 20.80 -17.55
CA VAL A 197 6.62 21.11 -18.96
C VAL A 197 8.04 21.61 -19.09
N ALA A 198 8.74 21.12 -20.11
CA ALA A 198 10.01 21.67 -20.56
C ALA A 198 9.98 21.93 -22.06
N VAL A 199 10.55 23.07 -22.47
CA VAL A 199 10.82 23.40 -23.88
C VAL A 199 12.27 23.86 -23.96
N VAL A 200 13.09 23.15 -24.73
CA VAL A 200 14.53 23.39 -24.83
C VAL A 200 14.91 23.53 -26.29
N LYS A 201 15.64 24.59 -26.63
CA LYS A 201 16.19 24.80 -27.98
C LYS A 201 17.65 24.34 -28.01
N GLY A 202 18.02 23.56 -29.02
CA GLY A 202 19.37 23.02 -29.15
C GLY A 202 19.67 22.53 -30.57
N ILE A 203 20.87 21.97 -30.76
CA ILE A 203 21.25 21.30 -32.00
C ILE A 203 20.93 19.81 -31.87
N TYR A 204 20.17 19.28 -32.83
CA TYR A 204 19.84 17.86 -32.92
C TYR A 204 20.00 17.40 -34.36
N GLU A 205 20.76 16.33 -34.58
CA GLU A 205 21.08 15.79 -35.92
C GLU A 205 21.68 16.86 -36.87
N GLY A 206 22.39 17.85 -36.31
CA GLY A 206 23.04 18.93 -37.06
C GLY A 206 22.19 20.18 -37.29
N GLU A 207 20.91 20.16 -36.91
CA GLU A 207 19.98 21.28 -37.12
C GLU A 207 19.54 21.91 -35.80
N GLN A 208 19.29 23.23 -35.81
CA GLN A 208 18.73 23.91 -34.64
C GLN A 208 17.22 23.63 -34.55
N THR A 209 16.80 23.06 -33.42
CA THR A 209 15.42 22.64 -33.20
C THR A 209 14.97 22.86 -31.76
N TRP A 210 13.67 22.73 -31.53
CA TRP A 210 13.08 22.66 -30.19
C TRP A 210 12.73 21.21 -29.83
N MET A 211 12.98 20.86 -28.57
CA MET A 211 12.38 19.70 -27.91
C MET A 211 11.40 20.16 -26.85
N ALA A 212 10.21 19.58 -26.86
CA ALA A 212 9.18 19.83 -25.87
C ALA A 212 8.79 18.51 -25.18
N VAL A 213 8.66 18.57 -23.86
CA VAL A 213 8.28 17.45 -23.01
C VAL A 213 7.14 17.90 -22.10
N GLN A 214 6.06 17.14 -22.06
CA GLN A 214 5.04 17.23 -21.01
C GLN A 214 5.10 15.97 -20.15
N GLU A 215 5.19 16.16 -18.84
CA GLU A 215 5.06 15.10 -17.85
C GLU A 215 3.76 15.31 -17.10
N PHE A 216 2.82 14.38 -17.21
CA PHE A 216 1.55 14.41 -16.51
C PHE A 216 1.64 13.57 -15.24
N GLY A 217 0.96 13.99 -14.18
CA GLY A 217 0.95 13.26 -12.93
C GLY A 217 -0.37 13.32 -12.19
N LYS A 218 -0.68 12.20 -11.53
CA LYS A 218 -1.58 12.15 -10.38
C LYS A 218 -0.71 11.83 -9.15
N PRO A 219 -0.54 12.76 -8.19
CA PRO A 219 0.35 12.56 -7.07
C PRO A 219 -0.22 11.49 -6.12
N LEU A 220 0.66 10.71 -5.49
CA LEU A 220 0.25 9.71 -4.49
C LEU A 220 -0.47 10.36 -3.30
N SER A 221 -0.17 11.63 -3.01
CA SER A 221 -0.83 12.42 -1.97
C SER A 221 -2.30 12.76 -2.26
N ASP A 222 -2.80 12.55 -3.49
CA ASP A 222 -4.23 12.70 -3.78
C ASP A 222 -5.05 11.55 -3.17
N CYS A 223 -4.42 10.45 -2.76
CA CYS A 223 -5.07 9.35 -2.06
C CYS A 223 -4.81 9.34 -0.56
N PRO A 224 -5.74 8.80 0.25
CA PRO A 224 -5.55 8.66 1.68
C PRO A 224 -4.25 7.91 1.99
N ALA A 225 -3.41 8.51 2.84
CA ALA A 225 -2.19 7.86 3.26
C ALA A 225 -2.51 6.69 4.19
N VAL A 226 -1.75 5.60 4.03
CA VAL A 226 -1.72 4.51 5.01
C VAL A 226 -0.70 4.89 6.08
N GLU A 227 -1.11 4.83 7.35
CA GLU A 227 -0.24 5.15 8.47
C GLU A 227 0.95 4.18 8.52
N GLY A 228 2.15 4.68 8.22
CA GLY A 228 3.36 3.86 8.15
C GLY A 228 3.75 3.16 9.47
N GLY A 229 3.22 3.62 10.60
CA GLY A 229 3.46 3.01 11.91
C GLY A 229 2.61 1.77 12.19
N LEU A 230 1.46 1.60 11.52
CA LEU A 230 0.53 0.52 11.84
C LEU A 230 1.12 -0.86 11.58
N GLN A 231 1.88 -1.04 10.51
CA GLN A 231 2.54 -2.31 10.22
C GLN A 231 3.56 -2.71 11.29
N GLN A 232 4.33 -1.72 11.80
CA GLN A 232 5.33 -1.96 12.83
C GLN A 232 4.67 -2.27 14.17
N GLU A 233 3.57 -1.57 14.49
CA GLU A 233 2.81 -1.82 15.71
C GLU A 233 2.10 -3.18 15.67
N ILE A 234 1.49 -3.55 14.54
CA ILE A 234 0.92 -4.89 14.32
C ILE A 234 2.00 -5.96 14.59
N ALA A 235 3.16 -5.86 13.93
CA ALA A 235 4.25 -6.83 14.11
C ALA A 235 4.75 -6.90 15.58
N ARG A 236 4.78 -5.76 16.28
CA ARG A 236 5.18 -5.70 17.69
C ARG A 236 4.15 -6.36 18.60
N GLN A 237 2.86 -6.13 18.36
CA GLN A 237 1.78 -6.74 19.14
C GLN A 237 1.68 -8.23 18.87
N GLU A 238 1.86 -8.67 17.62
CA GLU A 238 1.98 -10.09 17.27
C GLU A 238 3.10 -10.79 18.04
N ALA A 239 4.30 -10.18 18.08
CA ALA A 239 5.42 -10.72 18.84
C ALA A 239 5.11 -10.84 20.34
N THR A 240 4.41 -9.83 20.90
CA THR A 240 4.00 -9.81 22.30
C THR A 240 2.96 -10.90 22.59
N LEU A 241 1.95 -11.02 21.74
CA LEU A 241 0.88 -12.02 21.83
C LEU A 241 1.47 -13.44 21.78
N ASN A 242 2.41 -13.68 20.86
CA ASN A 242 3.12 -14.97 20.74
C ASN A 242 3.91 -15.31 22.00
N ALA A 243 4.67 -14.34 22.54
CA ALA A 243 5.44 -14.54 23.76
C ALA A 243 4.55 -14.85 24.97
N GLN A 244 3.43 -14.15 25.11
CA GLN A 244 2.45 -14.44 26.17
C GLN A 244 1.78 -15.80 25.98
N GLY A 245 1.42 -16.17 24.74
CA GLY A 245 0.89 -17.50 24.43
C GLY A 245 1.83 -18.62 24.88
N SER A 246 3.13 -18.50 24.59
CA SER A 246 4.14 -19.46 25.06
C SER A 246 4.27 -19.50 26.59
N ARG A 247 4.11 -18.35 27.28
CA ARG A 247 4.15 -18.30 28.74
C ARG A 247 2.94 -18.99 29.37
N ILE A 248 1.75 -18.77 28.82
CA ILE A 248 0.51 -19.42 29.25
C ILE A 248 0.65 -20.94 29.11
N GLU A 249 1.17 -21.43 27.99
CA GLU A 249 1.38 -22.87 27.77
C GLU A 249 2.37 -23.47 28.78
N SER A 250 3.53 -22.82 28.99
CA SER A 250 4.51 -23.26 29.99
C SER A 250 3.91 -23.33 31.39
N LEU A 251 3.09 -22.35 31.77
CA LEU A 251 2.45 -22.30 33.08
C LEU A 251 1.35 -23.37 33.21
N LYS A 252 0.65 -23.68 32.12
CA LYS A 252 -0.29 -24.79 32.05
C LYS A 252 0.39 -26.14 32.31
N GLU A 253 1.54 -26.40 31.68
CA GLU A 253 2.33 -27.61 31.94
C GLU A 253 2.85 -27.69 33.38
N GLU A 254 3.18 -26.56 34.00
CA GLU A 254 3.53 -26.49 35.43
C GLU A 254 2.33 -26.82 36.32
N LEU A 255 1.15 -26.26 36.04
CA LEU A 255 -0.09 -26.55 36.74
C LEU A 255 -0.50 -28.02 36.65
N ASP A 256 -0.40 -28.63 35.47
CA ASP A 256 -0.73 -30.05 35.28
C ASP A 256 0.19 -30.96 36.09
N ARG A 257 1.47 -30.61 36.22
CA ARG A 257 2.45 -31.35 37.03
C ARG A 257 2.30 -31.11 38.53
N ALA A 258 1.91 -29.90 38.93
CA ALA A 258 1.78 -29.49 40.33
C ALA A 258 0.38 -29.76 40.93
N ARG A 259 -0.46 -30.52 40.23
CA ARG A 259 -1.85 -30.77 40.63
C ARG A 259 -1.92 -31.43 42.02
N PRO A 260 -2.61 -30.82 43.01
CA PRO A 260 -2.72 -31.37 44.35
C PRO A 260 -3.40 -32.74 44.38
N GLN A 261 -2.93 -33.62 45.28
CA GLN A 261 -3.54 -34.91 45.58
C GLN A 261 -4.19 -34.88 46.97
N GLU A 262 -4.95 -35.93 47.33
CA GLU A 262 -5.64 -36.01 48.64
C GLU A 262 -4.70 -35.82 49.85
N GLN A 263 -3.40 -36.11 49.70
CA GLN A 263 -2.39 -36.00 50.75
C GLN A 263 -1.54 -34.72 50.68
N SER A 264 -1.82 -33.81 49.73
CA SER A 264 -1.08 -32.56 49.59
C SER A 264 -1.24 -31.66 50.81
N THR A 265 -0.16 -31.01 51.19
CA THR A 265 -0.12 -30.02 52.27
C THR A 265 -0.84 -28.72 51.85
N GLN A 266 -1.30 -27.94 52.83
CA GLN A 266 -1.93 -26.65 52.56
C GLN A 266 -1.00 -25.70 51.77
N ALA A 267 0.31 -25.72 52.05
CA ALA A 267 1.28 -24.90 51.34
C ALA A 267 1.40 -25.27 49.85
N GLU A 268 1.29 -26.56 49.51
CA GLU A 268 1.28 -27.01 48.10
C GLU A 268 0.00 -26.60 47.37
N VAL A 269 -1.14 -26.64 48.08
CA VAL A 269 -2.43 -26.16 47.55
C VAL A 269 -2.39 -24.64 47.32
N ASP A 270 -1.86 -23.87 48.26
CA ASP A 270 -1.74 -22.41 48.14
C ASP A 270 -0.81 -22.02 46.98
N ALA A 271 0.32 -22.74 46.82
CA ALA A 271 1.23 -22.54 45.70
C ALA A 271 0.58 -22.88 44.35
N TYR A 272 -0.20 -23.96 44.27
CA TYR A 272 -0.97 -24.29 43.07
C TYR A 272 -1.98 -23.18 42.72
N ASN A 273 -2.74 -22.70 43.71
CA ASN A 273 -3.72 -21.64 43.51
C ASN A 273 -3.07 -20.33 43.01
N ALA A 274 -1.88 -19.97 43.51
CA ALA A 274 -1.14 -18.81 43.02
C ALA A 274 -0.76 -18.94 41.53
N HIS A 275 -0.38 -20.14 41.06
CA HIS A 275 -0.12 -20.37 39.63
C HIS A 275 -1.41 -20.31 38.80
N VAL A 276 -2.56 -20.75 39.35
CA VAL A 276 -3.87 -20.63 38.68
C VAL A 276 -4.26 -19.16 38.52
N GLU A 277 -4.08 -18.34 39.56
CA GLU A 277 -4.35 -16.90 39.50
C GLU A 277 -3.48 -16.22 38.45
N GLU A 278 -2.18 -16.54 38.42
CA GLU A 278 -1.25 -16.03 37.42
C GLU A 278 -1.62 -16.46 35.99
N HIS A 279 -2.01 -17.73 35.80
CA HIS A 279 -2.49 -18.23 34.51
C HIS A 279 -3.72 -17.46 34.04
N ASN A 280 -4.72 -17.29 34.91
CA ASN A 280 -5.95 -16.58 34.57
C ASN A 280 -5.69 -15.10 34.25
N ARG A 281 -4.74 -14.47 34.96
CA ARG A 281 -4.28 -13.11 34.66
C ARG A 281 -3.67 -13.03 33.27
N LEU A 282 -2.74 -13.93 32.94
CA LEU A 282 -2.08 -13.96 31.63
C LEU A 282 -3.06 -14.22 30.49
N VAL A 283 -4.04 -15.12 30.67
CA VAL A 283 -5.09 -15.37 29.66
C VAL A 283 -5.95 -14.13 29.44
N LYS A 284 -6.30 -13.38 30.50
CA LYS A 284 -7.04 -12.12 30.37
C LYS A 284 -6.24 -11.08 29.58
N GLU A 285 -4.95 -10.95 29.86
CA GLU A 285 -4.05 -10.05 29.13
C GLU A 285 -3.88 -10.46 27.66
N TYR A 286 -3.73 -11.75 27.40
CA TYR A 286 -3.65 -12.31 26.06
C TYR A 286 -4.90 -12.00 25.23
N ASN A 287 -6.10 -12.21 25.81
CA ASN A 287 -7.35 -11.89 25.13
C ASN A 287 -7.47 -10.38 24.83
N ALA A 288 -7.09 -9.52 25.76
CA ALA A 288 -7.09 -8.07 25.54
C ALA A 288 -6.11 -7.65 24.43
N LEU A 289 -4.92 -8.27 24.37
CA LEU A 289 -3.94 -8.03 23.31
C LEU A 289 -4.41 -8.55 21.95
N ARG A 290 -5.06 -9.72 21.91
CA ARG A 290 -5.69 -10.25 20.70
C ARG A 290 -6.74 -9.28 20.16
N ASP A 291 -7.62 -8.77 21.02
CA ASP A 291 -8.68 -7.85 20.61
C ASP A 291 -8.09 -6.52 20.11
N ALA A 292 -7.06 -5.99 20.79
CA ALA A 292 -6.34 -4.80 20.34
C ALA A 292 -5.64 -5.00 18.99
N LEU A 293 -5.03 -6.18 18.78
CA LEU A 293 -4.39 -6.54 17.52
C LEU A 293 -5.42 -6.66 16.38
N GLN A 294 -6.59 -7.25 16.65
CA GLN A 294 -7.70 -7.29 15.67
C GLN A 294 -8.14 -5.90 15.24
N ASP A 295 -8.27 -4.96 16.19
CA ASP A 295 -8.62 -3.57 15.90
C ASP A 295 -7.53 -2.86 15.07
N LEU A 296 -6.25 -3.16 15.29
CA LEU A 296 -5.15 -2.61 14.48
C LEU A 296 -5.17 -3.15 13.06
N ILE A 297 -5.34 -4.46 12.90
CA ILE A 297 -5.42 -5.12 11.59
C ILE A 297 -6.63 -4.58 10.81
N SER A 298 -7.78 -4.46 11.45
CA SER A 298 -9.00 -3.89 10.85
C SER A 298 -8.78 -2.46 10.37
N ARG A 299 -8.14 -1.61 11.19
CA ARG A 299 -7.77 -0.23 10.81
C ARG A 299 -6.81 -0.19 9.63
N TYR A 300 -5.74 -0.99 9.67
CA TYR A 300 -4.76 -1.06 8.59
C TYR A 300 -5.40 -1.51 7.27
N ASN A 301 -6.20 -2.56 7.30
CA ASN A 301 -6.92 -3.07 6.14
C ASN A 301 -7.91 -2.05 5.58
N GLY A 302 -8.63 -1.33 6.45
CA GLY A 302 -9.51 -0.24 6.04
C GLY A 302 -8.77 0.90 5.33
N GLN A 303 -7.58 1.26 5.81
CA GLN A 303 -6.73 2.29 5.16
C GLN A 303 -6.20 1.81 3.81
N ILE A 304 -5.73 0.56 3.72
CA ILE A 304 -5.28 -0.04 2.46
C ILE A 304 -6.42 -0.09 1.45
N HIS A 305 -7.61 -0.52 1.87
CA HIS A 305 -8.78 -0.55 1.00
C HIS A 305 -9.13 0.85 0.48
N ALA A 306 -9.21 1.85 1.35
CA ALA A 306 -9.50 3.23 0.96
C ALA A 306 -8.44 3.80 0.00
N HIS A 307 -7.16 3.49 0.24
CA HIS A 307 -6.07 3.87 -0.65
C HIS A 307 -6.20 3.22 -2.04
N ASN A 308 -6.41 1.89 -2.09
CA ASN A 308 -6.54 1.15 -3.34
C ASN A 308 -7.75 1.59 -4.17
N VAL A 309 -8.90 1.81 -3.51
CA VAL A 309 -10.11 2.34 -4.17
C VAL A 309 -9.83 3.70 -4.80
N CYS A 310 -9.11 4.58 -4.11
CA CYS A 310 -8.73 5.88 -4.65
C CYS A 310 -7.78 5.75 -5.86
N VAL A 311 -6.82 4.82 -5.80
CA VAL A 311 -5.88 4.53 -6.89
C VAL A 311 -6.60 3.96 -8.12
N GLU A 312 -7.58 3.07 -7.94
CA GLU A 312 -8.32 2.42 -9.04
C GLU A 312 -9.34 3.35 -9.71
N GLN A 313 -10.02 4.19 -8.92
CA GLN A 313 -11.08 5.08 -9.42
C GLN A 313 -10.56 6.43 -9.92
N GLY A 314 -9.36 6.82 -9.52
CA GLY A 314 -8.83 8.17 -9.71
C GLY A 314 -7.83 8.30 -10.83
#